data_AF-A0A6B2G2G3-F1
#
_entry.id   AF-A0A6B2G2G3-F1
#
_cell.length_a   1.000
_cell.length_b   1.000
_cell.length_c   1.000
_cell.angle_alpha   90.00
_cell.angle_beta   90.00
_cell.angle_gamma   90.00
#
_symmetry.space_group_name_H-M   'P 1'
#
loop_
_entity.id
_entity.type
_entity.pdbx_description
1 polymer ?
#
loop_
_entity_poly.entity_id
_entity_poly.type
_entity_poly.pdbx_seq_one_letter_code
_entity_poly.pdbx_strand_id
1 'polypeptide(L)'
;MEALFNDPQKLGQFEQAMMGFVNKHLDPIGRTITEIIDLSSGVNFVLLCASLGNFHPPAYTYILKPITPADHRMNMEYVFELLKELKVSTRNCDIGDIIKGDKKATLKLLYSIFKTFK
;
A
#
# COMPACT_ATOMS: atom_id res chain seq x y z
N MET A 1 -6.62 9.08 14.31
CA MET A 1 -6.46 7.72 13.76
C MET A 1 -6.79 6.65 14.78
N GLU A 2 -6.28 6.70 16.02
CA GLU A 2 -6.55 5.63 17.00
C GLU A 2 -8.02 5.45 17.35
N ALA A 3 -8.78 6.53 17.49
CA ALA A 3 -10.24 6.47 17.71
C ALA A 3 -11.02 5.82 16.55
N LEU A 4 -10.50 5.82 15.32
CA LEU A 4 -11.13 5.19 14.15
C LEU A 4 -10.94 3.67 14.14
N PHE A 5 -9.83 3.18 14.70
CA PHE A 5 -9.57 1.74 14.82
C PHE A 5 -10.32 1.09 16.00
N ASN A 6 -10.88 1.88 16.90
CA ASN A 6 -11.65 1.39 18.05
C ASN A 6 -13.16 1.28 17.77
N ASP A 7 -13.62 1.72 16.59
CA ASP A 7 -15.00 1.64 16.13
C ASP A 7 -15.05 0.72 14.89
N PRO A 8 -15.53 -0.53 15.03
CA PRO A 8 -15.55 -1.50 13.93
C PRO A 8 -16.31 -1.04 12.70
N GLN A 9 -17.39 -0.26 12.89
CA GLN A 9 -18.23 0.21 11.78
C GLN A 9 -17.51 1.29 10.97
N LYS A 10 -16.88 2.26 11.66
CA LYS A 10 -16.08 3.30 11.00
C LYS A 10 -14.82 2.72 10.35
N LEU A 11 -14.21 1.71 10.97
CA LEU A 11 -13.06 1.01 10.41
C LEU A 11 -13.44 0.31 9.08
N GLY A 12 -14.57 -0.39 9.03
CA GLY A 12 -15.06 -1.02 7.81
C GLY A 12 -15.33 -0.03 6.68
N GLN A 13 -15.99 1.10 6.98
CA GLN A 13 -16.21 2.16 5.97
C GLN A 13 -14.90 2.75 5.47
N PHE A 14 -13.94 2.96 6.38
CA PHE A 14 -12.63 3.48 6.03
C PHE A 14 -11.83 2.50 5.15
N GLU A 15 -11.88 1.20 5.48
CA GLU A 15 -11.27 0.14 4.68
C GLU A 15 -11.85 0.09 3.26
N GLN A 16 -13.17 0.15 3.12
CA GLN A 16 -13.84 0.21 1.82
C GLN A 16 -13.42 1.45 1.01
N ALA A 17 -13.33 2.61 1.66
CA ALA A 17 -12.87 3.83 0.99
C ALA A 17 -11.41 3.72 0.51
N MET A 18 -10.53 3.11 1.31
CA MET A 18 -9.14 2.88 0.92
C MET A 18 -9.02 1.86 -0.21
N MET A 19 -9.79 0.77 -0.19
CA MET A 19 -9.83 -0.19 -1.29
C MET A 19 -10.34 0.45 -2.58
N GLY A 20 -11.39 1.28 -2.50
CA GLY A 20 -11.90 2.05 -3.64
C GLY A 20 -10.85 3.00 -4.22
N PHE A 21 -10.07 3.66 -3.37
CA PHE A 21 -8.93 4.48 -3.81
C PHE A 21 -7.87 3.63 -4.54
N VAL A 22 -7.45 2.51 -3.96
CA VAL A 22 -6.44 1.64 -4.59
C VAL A 22 -6.93 1.11 -5.94
N ASN A 23 -8.13 0.55 -5.99
CA ASN A 23 -8.70 -0.01 -7.23
C ASN A 23 -8.89 1.07 -8.30
N LYS A 24 -9.33 2.29 -7.95
CA LYS A 24 -9.38 3.40 -8.91
C LYS A 24 -8.05 3.64 -9.64
N HIS A 25 -6.91 3.44 -8.98
CA HIS A 25 -5.57 3.63 -9.54
C HIS A 25 -4.98 2.39 -10.21
N LEU A 26 -5.45 1.19 -9.85
CA LEU A 26 -4.98 -0.09 -10.40
C LEU A 26 -5.87 -0.64 -11.53
N ASP A 27 -7.16 -0.30 -11.57
CA ASP A 27 -8.10 -0.73 -12.60
C ASP A 27 -7.61 -0.41 -14.03
N PRO A 28 -7.03 0.77 -14.32
CA PRO A 28 -6.54 1.08 -15.67
C PRO A 28 -5.42 0.15 -16.16
N ILE A 29 -4.71 -0.50 -15.24
CA ILE A 29 -3.65 -1.48 -15.56
C ILE A 29 -4.12 -2.93 -15.40
N GLY A 30 -5.44 -3.15 -15.29
CA GLY A 30 -6.06 -4.47 -15.20
C GLY A 30 -5.84 -5.18 -13.87
N ARG A 31 -5.64 -4.43 -12.77
CA ARG A 31 -5.44 -4.99 -11.43
C ARG A 31 -6.45 -4.45 -10.44
N THR A 32 -6.94 -5.33 -9.58
CA THR A 32 -7.88 -5.02 -8.50
C THR A 32 -7.45 -5.78 -7.25
N ILE A 33 -7.54 -5.14 -6.10
CA ILE A 33 -7.48 -5.81 -4.80
C ILE A 33 -8.88 -6.17 -4.32
N THR A 34 -8.98 -7.30 -3.64
CA THR A 34 -10.21 -7.79 -2.99
C THR A 34 -10.20 -7.55 -1.49
N GLU A 35 -9.00 -7.59 -0.89
CA GLU A 35 -8.78 -7.32 0.52
C GLU A 35 -7.52 -6.46 0.72
N ILE A 36 -7.46 -5.72 1.83
CA ILE A 36 -6.27 -4.91 2.17
C ILE A 36 -5.01 -5.78 2.30
N ILE A 37 -5.15 -7.05 2.70
CA ILE A 37 -4.03 -7.98 2.82
C ILE A 37 -3.36 -8.30 1.48
N ASP A 38 -4.03 -8.06 0.35
CA ASP A 38 -3.48 -8.24 -1.01
C ASP A 38 -2.31 -7.28 -1.28
N LEU A 39 -2.13 -6.27 -0.43
CA LEU A 39 -1.02 -5.32 -0.49
C LEU A 39 0.24 -5.79 0.27
N SER A 40 0.13 -6.82 1.11
CA SER A 40 1.23 -7.31 1.98
C SER A 40 2.45 -7.83 1.21
N SER A 41 2.25 -8.25 -0.05
CA SER A 41 3.33 -8.67 -0.96
C SER A 41 4.18 -7.51 -1.49
N GLY A 42 3.74 -6.26 -1.29
CA GLY A 42 4.37 -5.05 -1.80
C GLY A 42 4.15 -4.77 -3.29
N VAL A 43 3.78 -5.76 -4.12
CA VAL A 43 3.62 -5.59 -5.58
C VAL A 43 2.56 -4.54 -5.90
N ASN A 44 1.37 -4.66 -5.30
CA ASN A 44 0.28 -3.72 -5.54
C ASN A 44 0.61 -2.31 -5.01
N PHE A 45 1.42 -2.20 -3.95
CA PHE A 45 1.91 -0.89 -3.48
C PHE A 45 2.89 -0.25 -4.47
N VAL A 46 3.82 -1.02 -5.04
CA VAL A 46 4.74 -0.50 -6.07
C VAL A 46 3.96 0.06 -7.25
N LEU A 47 2.96 -0.71 -7.72
CA LEU A 47 2.12 -0.31 -8.84
C LEU A 47 1.22 0.89 -8.51
N LEU A 48 0.73 0.97 -7.27
CA LEU A 48 -0.01 2.14 -6.80
C LEU A 48 0.88 3.39 -6.81
N CYS A 49 2.11 3.30 -6.28
CA CYS A 49 3.06 4.43 -6.27
C CYS A 49 3.42 4.86 -7.71
N ALA A 50 3.62 3.89 -8.61
CA ALA A 50 3.86 4.13 -10.02
C ALA A 50 2.71 4.90 -10.69
N SER A 51 1.46 4.44 -10.47
CA SER A 51 0.24 5.09 -10.96
C SER A 51 0.11 6.53 -10.43
N LEU A 52 0.36 6.74 -9.14
CA LEU A 52 0.27 8.07 -8.51
C LEU A 52 1.40 9.02 -8.95
N GLY A 53 2.60 8.50 -9.15
CA GLY A 53 3.75 9.27 -9.61
C GLY A 53 3.82 9.46 -11.13
N ASN A 54 2.89 8.87 -11.90
CA ASN A 54 2.92 8.84 -13.36
C ASN A 54 4.25 8.32 -13.93
N PHE A 55 4.82 7.28 -13.32
CA PHE A 55 6.06 6.64 -13.80
C PHE A 55 5.88 5.13 -13.90
N HIS A 56 6.80 4.48 -14.62
CA HIS A 56 6.82 3.02 -14.77
C HIS A 56 8.09 2.47 -14.12
N PRO A 57 8.01 1.81 -12.95
CA PRO A 57 9.17 1.25 -12.28
C PRO A 57 9.77 0.15 -13.18
N PRO A 58 11.11 0.10 -13.35
CA PRO A 58 11.74 -0.97 -14.09
C PRO A 58 11.43 -2.33 -13.45
N ALA A 59 11.17 -3.36 -14.26
CA ALA A 59 10.75 -4.67 -13.76
C ALA A 59 11.80 -5.39 -12.86
N TYR A 60 13.04 -4.91 -12.83
CA TYR A 60 14.10 -5.44 -11.97
C TYR A 60 14.16 -4.79 -10.58
N THR A 61 13.41 -3.72 -10.32
CA THR A 61 13.44 -3.01 -9.02
C THR A 61 12.51 -3.63 -7.99
N TYR A 62 11.66 -4.58 -8.39
CA TYR A 62 10.73 -5.28 -7.51
C TYR A 62 10.41 -6.68 -8.05
N ILE A 63 9.98 -7.57 -7.16
CA ILE A 63 9.67 -8.96 -7.46
C ILE A 63 8.16 -9.07 -7.76
N LEU A 64 7.82 -9.31 -9.03
CA LEU A 64 6.43 -9.42 -9.52
C LEU A 64 5.65 -10.60 -8.93
N LYS A 65 6.35 -11.69 -8.60
CA LYS A 65 5.78 -12.91 -8.02
C LYS A 65 6.56 -13.26 -6.75
N PRO A 66 6.38 -12.50 -5.66
CA PRO A 66 7.12 -12.73 -4.44
C PRO A 66 6.59 -14.00 -3.77
N ILE A 67 7.49 -14.86 -3.30
CA ILE A 67 7.16 -16.15 -2.68
C ILE A 67 7.61 -16.16 -1.22
N THR A 68 8.73 -15.50 -0.93
CA THR A 68 9.35 -15.52 0.39
C THR A 68 9.06 -14.24 1.18
N PRO A 69 9.08 -14.27 2.52
CA PRO A 69 9.01 -13.05 3.33
C PRO A 69 10.12 -12.05 3.02
N ALA A 70 11.29 -12.52 2.55
CA ALA A 70 12.37 -11.65 2.10
C ALA A 70 11.99 -10.91 0.80
N ASP A 71 11.30 -11.57 -0.12
CA ASP A 71 10.79 -10.93 -1.34
C ASP A 71 9.76 -9.84 -1.01
N HIS A 72 8.85 -10.13 -0.08
CA HIS A 72 7.84 -9.18 0.39
C HIS A 72 8.52 -7.95 1.01
N ARG A 73 9.54 -8.17 1.84
CA ARG A 73 10.33 -7.11 2.45
C ARG A 73 11.05 -6.27 1.41
N MET A 74 11.72 -6.88 0.43
CA MET A 74 12.41 -6.16 -0.65
C MET A 74 11.44 -5.25 -1.43
N ASN A 75 10.26 -5.77 -1.78
CA ASN A 75 9.23 -4.96 -2.42
C ASN A 75 8.77 -3.79 -1.54
N MET A 76 8.53 -4.03 -0.25
CA MET A 76 8.09 -2.98 0.68
C MET A 76 9.17 -1.94 0.98
N GLU A 77 10.44 -2.32 0.99
CA GLU A 77 11.57 -1.39 1.10
C GLU A 77 11.58 -0.47 -0.12
N TYR A 78 11.44 -1.02 -1.33
CA TYR A 78 11.33 -0.22 -2.55
C TYR A 78 10.09 0.69 -2.54
N VAL A 79 8.95 0.23 -2.04
CA VAL A 79 7.76 1.08 -1.83
C VAL A 79 8.11 2.28 -0.95
N PHE A 80 8.82 2.07 0.16
CA PHE A 80 9.18 3.17 1.06
C PHE A 80 10.14 4.18 0.42
N GLU A 81 11.03 3.72 -0.46
CA GLU A 81 11.88 4.59 -1.27
C GLU A 81 11.04 5.45 -2.23
N LEU A 82 10.13 4.83 -2.98
CA LEU A 82 9.20 5.55 -3.87
C LEU A 82 8.35 6.57 -3.09
N LEU A 83 7.84 6.19 -1.92
CA LEU A 83 7.04 7.08 -1.07
C LEU A 83 7.85 8.28 -0.59
N LYS A 84 9.14 8.11 -0.30
CA LYS A 84 10.04 9.21 0.06
C LYS A 84 10.21 10.18 -1.12
N GLU A 85 10.39 9.67 -2.34
CA GLU A 85 10.48 10.51 -3.55
C GLU A 85 9.17 11.26 -3.80
N LEU A 86 8.04 10.60 -3.57
CA LEU A 86 6.68 11.16 -3.64
C LEU A 86 6.32 12.07 -2.45
N LYS A 87 7.26 12.32 -1.52
CA LYS A 87 7.08 13.14 -0.31
C LYS A 87 5.94 12.68 0.61
N VAL A 88 5.62 11.39 0.58
CA VAL A 88 4.66 10.75 1.49
C VAL A 88 5.34 10.43 2.81
N SER A 89 4.72 10.79 3.93
CA SER A 89 5.25 10.47 5.27
C SER A 89 5.05 9.00 5.63
N THR A 90 6.14 8.29 5.94
CA THR A 90 6.14 6.89 6.41
C THR A 90 6.50 6.73 7.89
N ARG A 91 6.64 7.83 8.66
CA ARG A 91 7.18 7.85 10.04
C ARG A 91 6.54 6.85 11.03
N ASN A 92 5.27 6.51 10.85
CA ASN A 92 4.51 5.66 11.79
C ASN A 92 4.11 4.30 11.18
N CYS A 93 4.81 3.86 10.13
CA CYS A 93 4.54 2.62 9.43
C CYS A 93 5.75 1.70 9.53
N ASP A 94 5.53 0.50 10.06
CA ASP A 94 6.56 -0.55 10.08
C ASP A 94 6.35 -1.51 8.91
N ILE A 95 7.41 -1.79 8.15
CA ILE A 95 7.39 -2.74 7.05
C ILE A 95 7.09 -4.15 7.56
N GLY A 96 7.65 -4.52 8.72
CA GLY A 96 7.48 -5.84 9.33
C GLY A 96 6.03 -6.18 9.64
N ASP A 97 5.26 -5.22 10.14
CA ASP A 97 3.84 -5.38 10.41
C ASP A 97 3.02 -5.53 9.11
N ILE A 98 3.34 -4.75 8.07
CA ILE A 98 2.64 -4.80 6.78
C ILE A 98 2.85 -6.16 6.10
N ILE A 99 4.10 -6.66 6.04
CA ILE A 99 4.40 -7.96 5.41
C ILE A 99 3.77 -9.14 6.17
N LYS A 100 3.49 -8.98 7.47
CA LYS A 100 2.76 -9.96 8.30
C LYS A 100 1.24 -9.89 8.10
N GLY A 101 0.75 -8.95 7.29
CA GLY A 101 -0.68 -8.77 7.04
C GLY A 101 -1.41 -7.96 8.11
N ASP A 102 -0.71 -7.14 8.91
CA ASP A 102 -1.38 -6.23 9.84
C ASP A 102 -2.21 -5.20 9.06
N LYS A 103 -3.54 -5.36 9.13
CA LYS A 103 -4.50 -4.49 8.45
C LYS A 103 -4.37 -3.04 8.91
N LYS A 104 -4.13 -2.79 10.20
CA LYS A 104 -4.03 -1.44 10.77
C LYS A 104 -2.77 -0.74 10.29
N ALA A 105 -1.63 -1.43 10.23
CA ALA A 105 -0.39 -0.92 9.66
C ALA A 105 -0.55 -0.59 8.17
N THR A 106 -1.15 -1.49 7.41
CA THR A 106 -1.41 -1.30 5.97
C THR A 106 -2.34 -0.11 5.71
N LEU A 107 -3.44 0.00 6.46
CA LEU A 107 -4.39 1.11 6.36
C LEU A 107 -3.75 2.46 6.75
N LYS A 108 -2.86 2.50 7.75
CA LYS A 108 -2.11 3.72 8.12
C LYS A 108 -1.22 4.21 6.97
N LEU A 109 -0.53 3.29 6.29
CA LEU A 109 0.30 3.63 5.15
C LEU A 109 -0.55 4.14 3.98
N LEU A 110 -1.61 3.41 3.62
CA LEU A 110 -2.56 3.84 2.58
C LEU A 110 -3.17 5.20 2.87
N TYR A 111 -3.53 5.47 4.13
CA TYR A 111 -4.05 6.79 4.51
C TYR A 111 -3.03 7.90 4.27
N SER A 112 -1.75 7.65 4.54
CA SER A 112 -0.68 8.61 4.34
C SER A 112 -0.50 8.91 2.85
N ILE A 113 -0.61 7.89 2.00
CA ILE A 113 -0.62 8.02 0.54
C ILE A 113 -1.85 8.82 0.09
N PHE A 114 -3.05 8.38 0.49
CA PHE A 114 -4.31 9.03 0.16
C PHE A 114 -4.32 10.52 0.53
N LYS A 115 -3.83 10.88 1.72
CA LYS A 115 -3.76 12.29 2.16
C LYS A 115 -2.85 13.15 1.27
N THR A 116 -1.81 12.55 0.70
CA THR A 116 -0.84 13.26 -0.16
C THR A 116 -1.38 13.45 -1.58
N PHE A 117 -2.21 12.51 -2.06
CA PHE A 117 -2.69 12.44 -3.45
C PHE A 117 -4.21 12.65 -3.61
N LYS A 118 -4.89 13.15 -2.59
CA LYS A 118 -6.35 13.37 -2.59
C LYS A 118 -6.79 14.32 -3.71
#